data_AF-A0A1Q9ETH1-F1
#
_entry.id   AF-A0A1Q9ETH1-F1
#
_cell.length_a   1.000
_cell.length_b   1.000
_cell.length_c   1.000
_cell.angle_alpha   90.00
_cell.angle_beta   90.00
_cell.angle_gamma   90.00
#
_symmetry.space_group_name_H-M   'P 1'
#
loop_
_entity.id
_entity.type
_entity.pdbx_description
1 polymer ?
#
loop_
_entity_poly.entity_id
_entity_poly.type
_entity_poly.pdbx_seq_one_letter_code
_entity_poly.pdbx_strand_id
1 'polypeptide(L)'
;MSWLPLERTGLDELLFRQRHAVASLRSGLQQELSQAQVDDVWLLRYALSFEDDLQGAESAAKRALAWRKDNARLVEAARNREAPADFTDEELAAINSFFVAAYHCCTEYGDPVFLSRLCAYDLTALMSSISEAKLELWLNFTNECCWQYCEVKALRKLLAALEAQP
;
A
#
# COMPACT_ATOMS: atom_id res chain seq x y z
N MET A 1 10.31 18.85 -25.24
CA MET A 1 10.19 18.82 -23.76
C MET A 1 10.49 17.41 -23.32
N SER A 2 11.72 17.15 -22.84
CA SER A 2 12.02 15.90 -22.16
C SER A 2 11.30 15.93 -20.82
N TRP A 3 10.27 15.11 -20.67
CA TRP A 3 9.73 14.78 -19.36
C TRP A 3 10.91 14.27 -18.54
N LEU A 4 11.22 14.96 -17.43
CA LEU A 4 12.43 14.77 -16.64
C LEU A 4 12.74 13.28 -16.47
N PRO A 5 14.00 12.85 -16.60
CA PRO A 5 14.36 11.55 -16.06
C PRO A 5 14.07 11.65 -14.56
N LEU A 6 13.05 10.94 -14.10
CA LEU A 6 12.86 10.69 -12.69
C LEU A 6 14.04 9.80 -12.29
N GLU A 7 15.19 10.42 -12.01
CA GLU A 7 16.31 9.72 -11.39
C GLU A 7 15.78 9.15 -10.08
N ARG A 8 15.66 7.82 -10.05
CA ARG A 8 15.21 7.11 -8.86
C ARG A 8 16.37 7.04 -7.89
N THR A 9 16.25 7.74 -6.77
CA THR A 9 17.16 7.57 -5.64
C THR A 9 17.10 6.13 -5.16
N GLY A 10 18.26 5.49 -4.97
CA GLY A 10 18.34 4.13 -4.45
C GLY A 10 17.77 4.01 -3.04
N LEU A 11 17.19 2.86 -2.71
CA LEU A 11 16.62 2.61 -1.38
C LEU A 11 17.66 2.75 -0.26
N ASP A 12 18.87 2.22 -0.47
CA ASP A 12 19.95 2.28 0.52
C ASP A 12 20.36 3.72 0.81
N GLU A 13 20.38 4.56 -0.23
CA GLU A 13 20.68 5.98 -0.08
C GLU A 13 19.57 6.71 0.68
N LEU A 14 18.30 6.42 0.39
CA LEU A 14 17.17 7.00 1.13
C LEU A 14 17.19 6.57 2.60
N LEU A 15 17.42 5.28 2.88
CA LEU A 15 17.57 4.76 4.24
C LEU A 15 18.74 5.42 4.96
N PHE A 16 19.89 5.59 4.29
CA PHE A 16 21.03 6.28 4.88
C PHE A 16 20.72 7.75 5.18
N ARG A 17 20.11 8.49 4.23
CA ARG A 17 19.75 9.90 4.40
C ARG A 17 18.75 10.09 5.55
N GLN A 18 17.78 9.18 5.69
CA GLN A 18 16.70 9.26 6.67
C GLN A 18 16.92 8.42 7.94
N ARG A 19 18.12 7.83 8.13
CA ARG A 19 18.41 6.89 9.23
C ARG A 19 18.05 7.41 10.62
N HIS A 20 18.22 8.71 10.86
CA HIS A 20 17.91 9.31 12.16
C HIS A 20 16.41 9.41 12.38
N ALA A 21 15.65 9.86 11.37
CA ALA A 21 14.19 9.87 11.40
C ALA A 21 13.61 8.46 11.59
N VAL A 22 14.12 7.49 10.84
CA VAL A 22 13.73 6.07 10.95
C VAL A 22 14.01 5.52 12.35
N ALA A 23 15.19 5.78 12.92
CA ALA A 23 15.53 5.35 14.26
C ALA A 23 14.63 6.00 15.33
N SER A 24 14.33 7.30 15.20
CA SER A 24 13.41 8.01 16.08
C SER A 24 12.00 7.42 16.02
N LEU A 25 11.46 7.18 14.82
CA LEU A 25 10.15 6.54 14.65
C LEU A 25 10.13 5.13 15.23
N ARG A 26 11.18 4.33 15.00
CA ARG A 26 11.30 2.98 15.57
C ARG A 26 11.25 3.00 17.10
N SER A 27 11.93 3.97 17.71
CA SER A 27 11.90 4.15 19.16
C SER A 27 10.52 4.61 19.67
N GLY A 28 9.88 5.56 18.99
CA GLY A 28 8.57 6.09 19.40
C GLY A 28 7.42 5.08 19.25
N LEU A 29 7.58 4.12 18.33
CA LEU A 29 6.58 3.09 18.02
C LEU A 29 6.89 1.74 18.68
N GLN A 30 7.88 1.65 19.58
CA GLN A 30 8.37 0.36 20.08
C GLN A 30 7.27 -0.55 20.63
N GLN A 31 6.26 0.02 21.28
CA GLN A 31 5.13 -0.72 21.84
C GLN A 31 4.28 -1.35 20.73
N GLU A 32 3.89 -0.58 19.72
CA GLU A 32 3.08 -1.02 18.60
C GLU A 32 3.85 -1.99 17.69
N LEU A 33 5.14 -1.75 17.49
CA LEU A 33 6.02 -2.59 16.68
C LEU A 33 6.25 -3.97 17.29
N SER A 34 6.14 -4.13 18.62
CA SER A 34 6.24 -5.46 19.24
C SER A 34 5.15 -6.44 18.77
N GLN A 35 4.05 -5.91 18.24
CA GLN A 35 2.89 -6.67 17.76
C GLN A 35 2.83 -6.78 16.23
N ALA A 36 3.70 -6.07 15.51
CA ALA A 36 3.68 -5.97 14.06
C ALA A 36 5.07 -6.17 13.47
N GLN A 37 5.20 -7.05 12.47
CA GLN A 37 6.45 -7.19 11.72
C GLN A 37 6.59 -6.00 10.77
N VAL A 38 7.38 -5.00 11.18
CA VAL A 38 7.61 -3.76 10.44
C VAL A 38 9.10 -3.54 10.24
N ASP A 39 9.50 -3.38 8.98
CA ASP A 39 10.89 -3.11 8.60
C ASP A 39 11.21 -1.60 8.52
N ASP A 40 12.48 -1.27 8.29
CA ASP A 40 12.90 0.13 8.15
C ASP A 40 12.33 0.79 6.89
N VAL A 41 11.98 0.02 5.85
CA VAL A 41 11.37 0.54 4.62
C VAL A 41 9.96 1.02 4.88
N TRP A 42 9.20 0.35 5.74
CA TRP A 42 7.90 0.80 6.21
C TRP A 42 8.00 2.11 6.98
N LEU A 43 8.95 2.22 7.92
CA LEU A 43 9.16 3.45 8.69
C LEU A 43 9.64 4.61 7.80
N LEU A 44 10.52 4.32 6.83
CA LEU A 44 11.03 5.28 5.85
C LEU A 44 9.89 5.97 5.09
N ARG A 45 8.81 5.27 4.77
CA ARG A 45 7.67 5.86 4.05
C ARG A 45 7.00 6.97 4.86
N TYR A 46 6.91 6.83 6.19
CA TYR A 46 6.39 7.90 7.06
C TYR A 46 7.41 9.02 7.24
N ALA A 47 8.70 8.69 7.41
CA ALA A 47 9.75 9.70 7.48
C ALA A 47 9.76 10.59 6.21
N LEU A 48 9.61 10.00 5.04
CA LEU A 48 9.56 10.74 3.76
C LEU A 48 8.25 11.50 3.56
N SER A 49 7.12 10.99 4.05
CA SER A 49 5.81 11.64 3.81
C SER A 49 5.57 12.87 4.69
N PHE A 50 6.27 12.96 5.82
CA PHE A 50 6.12 14.03 6.79
C PHE A 50 7.39 14.88 6.94
N GLU A 51 8.50 14.48 6.31
CA GLU A 51 9.79 15.18 6.27
C GLU A 51 10.21 15.71 7.65
N ASP A 52 9.94 16.98 7.93
CA ASP A 52 10.32 17.67 9.18
C ASP A 52 9.33 17.45 10.35
N ASP A 53 8.15 16.84 10.13
CA ASP A 53 7.13 16.57 11.14
C ASP A 53 7.16 15.11 11.63
N LEU A 54 8.19 14.80 12.44
CA LEU A 54 8.34 13.45 13.03
C LEU A 54 7.18 13.06 13.95
N GLN A 55 6.55 14.02 14.62
CA GLN A 55 5.42 13.74 15.52
C GLN A 55 4.17 13.36 14.71
N GLY A 56 3.92 14.06 13.60
CA GLY A 56 2.89 13.71 12.62
C GLY A 56 3.14 12.33 12.00
N ALA A 57 4.39 12.03 11.64
CA ALA A 57 4.80 10.73 11.12
C ALA A 57 4.50 9.60 12.11
N GLU A 58 4.89 9.76 13.38
CA GLU A 58 4.63 8.78 14.43
C GLU A 58 3.12 8.58 14.62
N SER A 59 2.36 9.68 14.71
CA SER A 59 0.91 9.64 14.88
C SER A 59 0.21 8.94 13.71
N ALA A 60 0.66 9.19 12.48
CA ALA A 60 0.15 8.53 11.28
C ALA A 60 0.48 7.03 11.26
N ALA A 61 1.71 6.67 11.61
CA ALA A 61 2.13 5.27 11.72
C ALA A 61 1.30 4.51 12.78
N LYS A 62 1.05 5.09 13.96
CA LYS A 62 0.19 4.50 14.99
C LYS A 62 -1.23 4.25 14.47
N ARG A 63 -1.82 5.24 13.79
CA ARG A 63 -3.16 5.09 13.18
C ARG A 63 -3.18 3.98 12.15
N ALA A 64 -2.15 3.87 11.30
CA ALA A 64 -2.08 2.82 10.30
C ALA A 64 -1.95 1.41 10.91
N LEU A 65 -1.15 1.27 11.97
CA LEU A 65 -1.02 0.01 12.71
C LEU A 65 -2.33 -0.38 13.41
N ALA A 66 -2.99 0.58 14.07
CA ALA A 66 -4.30 0.37 14.67
C ALA A 66 -5.34 -0.02 13.62
N TRP A 67 -5.41 0.70 12.50
CA TRP A 67 -6.33 0.40 11.42
C TRP A 67 -6.13 -1.02 10.87
N ARG A 68 -4.88 -1.45 10.63
CA ARG A 68 -4.60 -2.82 10.15
C ARG A 68 -5.03 -3.89 11.16
N LYS A 69 -4.86 -3.61 12.45
CA LYS A 69 -5.33 -4.50 13.52
C LYS A 69 -6.85 -4.60 13.54
N ASP A 70 -7.54 -3.47 13.45
CA ASP A 70 -9.00 -3.41 13.45
C ASP A 70 -9.60 -4.03 12.18
N ASN A 71 -8.86 -3.99 11.07
CA ASN A 71 -9.25 -4.53 9.77
C ASN A 71 -8.52 -5.83 9.41
N ALA A 72 -8.10 -6.62 10.41
CA ALA A 72 -7.30 -7.83 10.19
C ALA A 72 -7.93 -8.82 9.19
N ARG A 73 -9.26 -8.94 9.16
CA ARG A 73 -9.99 -9.80 8.18
C ARG A 73 -9.79 -9.33 6.74
N LEU A 74 -9.85 -8.02 6.49
CA LEU A 74 -9.60 -7.46 5.16
C LEU A 74 -8.14 -7.63 4.76
N VAL A 75 -7.21 -7.43 5.70
CA VAL A 75 -5.77 -7.62 5.45
C VAL A 75 -5.47 -9.08 5.09
N GLU A 76 -6.14 -10.03 5.76
CA GLU A 76 -6.04 -11.46 5.45
C GLU A 76 -6.66 -11.82 4.10
N ALA A 77 -7.86 -11.32 3.80
CA ALA A 77 -8.49 -11.49 2.49
C ALA A 77 -7.59 -10.96 1.37
N ALA A 78 -6.99 -9.79 1.58
CA ALA A 78 -6.00 -9.23 0.66
C ALA A 78 -4.83 -10.19 0.49
N ARG A 79 -4.27 -10.75 1.57
CA ARG A 79 -3.16 -11.72 1.50
C ARG A 79 -3.50 -12.95 0.66
N ASN A 80 -4.72 -13.46 0.78
CA ASN A 80 -5.19 -14.62 0.03
C ASN A 80 -5.66 -14.27 -1.39
N ARG A 81 -5.72 -12.97 -1.73
CA ARG A 81 -6.27 -12.46 -3.00
C ARG A 81 -7.72 -12.88 -3.21
N GLU A 82 -8.48 -12.91 -2.12
CA GLU A 82 -9.89 -13.25 -2.09
C GLU A 82 -10.72 -12.01 -1.79
N ALA A 83 -11.89 -11.88 -2.41
CA ALA A 83 -12.79 -10.77 -2.11
C ALA A 83 -13.15 -10.75 -0.60
N PRO A 84 -13.30 -9.58 0.03
CA PRO A 84 -13.68 -9.53 1.45
C PRO A 84 -15.02 -10.23 1.67
N ALA A 85 -15.14 -10.99 2.77
CA ALA A 85 -16.30 -11.83 3.05
C ALA A 85 -17.64 -11.07 3.21
N ASP A 86 -17.59 -9.75 3.41
CA ASP A 86 -18.76 -8.90 3.63
C ASP A 86 -19.46 -8.46 2.32
N PHE A 87 -18.98 -8.91 1.16
CA PHE A 87 -19.55 -8.60 -0.15
C PHE A 87 -20.41 -9.76 -0.66
N THR A 88 -21.55 -9.42 -1.26
CA THR A 88 -22.35 -10.39 -2.03
C THR A 88 -21.84 -10.50 -3.47
N ASP A 89 -22.22 -11.57 -4.16
CA ASP A 89 -21.87 -11.77 -5.57
C ASP A 89 -22.42 -10.64 -6.46
N GLU A 90 -23.61 -10.12 -6.14
CA GLU A 90 -24.23 -9.00 -6.87
C GLU A 90 -23.45 -7.70 -6.69
N GLU A 91 -22.97 -7.43 -5.47
CA GLU A 91 -22.15 -6.24 -5.18
C GLU A 91 -20.81 -6.31 -5.91
N LEU A 92 -20.16 -7.48 -5.91
CA LEU A 92 -18.92 -7.70 -6.67
C LEU A 92 -19.16 -7.56 -8.18
N ALA A 93 -20.28 -8.09 -8.69
CA ALA A 93 -20.66 -7.93 -10.09
C ALA A 93 -20.91 -6.45 -10.45
N ALA A 94 -21.56 -5.69 -9.58
CA ALA A 94 -21.79 -4.25 -9.77
C ALA A 94 -20.47 -3.48 -9.80
N ILE A 95 -19.55 -3.75 -8.86
CA ILE A 95 -18.20 -3.16 -8.88
C ILE A 95 -17.50 -3.46 -10.20
N ASN A 96 -17.43 -4.73 -10.61
CA ASN A 96 -16.74 -5.12 -11.84
C ASN A 96 -17.37 -4.53 -13.11
N SER A 97 -18.67 -4.23 -13.08
CA SER A 97 -19.40 -3.69 -14.23
C SER A 97 -19.31 -2.17 -14.33
N PHE A 98 -19.34 -1.46 -13.20
CA PHE A 98 -19.50 0.00 -13.17
C PHE A 98 -18.24 0.75 -12.70
N PHE A 99 -17.29 0.06 -12.06
CA PHE A 99 -16.02 0.64 -11.60
C PHE A 99 -14.85 0.09 -12.44
N VAL A 100 -14.51 0.80 -13.52
CA VAL A 100 -13.54 0.35 -14.53
C VAL A 100 -12.10 0.70 -14.13
N ALA A 101 -11.63 0.07 -13.05
CA ALA A 101 -10.24 0.17 -12.63
C ALA A 101 -9.63 -1.16 -12.21
N ALA A 102 -8.37 -1.35 -12.59
CA ALA A 102 -7.62 -2.55 -12.26
C ALA A 102 -6.10 -2.32 -12.36
N TYR A 103 -5.36 -3.16 -11.66
CA TYR A 103 -3.94 -3.37 -11.95
C TYR A 103 -3.79 -4.22 -13.21
N HIS A 104 -3.00 -3.77 -14.19
CA HIS A 104 -2.88 -4.46 -15.49
C HIS A 104 -1.46 -4.91 -15.83
N CYS A 105 -0.46 -4.11 -15.50
CA CYS A 105 0.94 -4.39 -15.85
C CYS A 105 1.91 -3.83 -14.80
N CYS A 106 3.20 -3.92 -15.08
CA CYS A 106 4.25 -3.27 -14.30
C CYS A 106 5.09 -2.36 -15.21
N THR A 107 5.71 -1.35 -14.62
CA THR A 107 6.75 -0.53 -15.27
C THR A 107 8.00 -1.36 -15.56
N GLU A 108 8.96 -0.81 -16.31
CA GLU A 108 10.28 -1.42 -16.51
C GLU A 108 11.04 -1.68 -15.20
N TYR A 109 10.75 -0.90 -14.16
CA TYR A 109 11.32 -1.04 -12.81
C TYR A 109 10.57 -2.06 -11.95
N GLY A 110 9.43 -2.56 -12.43
CA GLY A 110 8.59 -3.54 -11.74
C GLY A 110 7.52 -2.95 -10.81
N ASP A 111 7.23 -1.64 -10.90
CA ASP A 111 6.16 -1.03 -10.11
C ASP A 111 4.80 -1.37 -10.73
N PRO A 112 3.79 -1.75 -9.93
CA PRO A 112 2.47 -2.06 -10.45
C PRO A 112 1.78 -0.81 -11.01
N VAL A 113 1.11 -0.96 -12.15
CA VAL A 113 0.36 0.11 -12.81
C VAL A 113 -1.13 -0.09 -12.58
N PHE A 114 -1.73 0.86 -11.86
CA PHE A 114 -3.18 0.95 -11.68
C PHE A 114 -3.79 1.82 -12.78
N LEU A 115 -4.69 1.24 -13.57
CA LEU A 115 -5.40 1.95 -14.63
C LEU A 115 -6.83 2.23 -14.18
N SER A 116 -7.25 3.49 -14.28
CA SER A 116 -8.63 3.92 -14.03
C SER A 116 -9.19 4.61 -15.27
N ARG A 117 -10.35 4.17 -15.72
CA ARG A 117 -11.05 4.72 -16.88
C ARG A 117 -12.26 5.53 -16.45
N LEU A 118 -12.02 6.71 -15.89
CA LEU A 118 -13.05 7.56 -15.25
C LEU A 118 -14.27 7.83 -16.15
N CYS A 119 -14.07 8.08 -17.45
CA CYS A 119 -15.18 8.32 -18.39
C CYS A 119 -16.04 7.08 -18.66
N ALA A 120 -15.57 5.89 -18.30
CA ALA A 120 -16.29 4.64 -18.45
C ALA A 120 -16.99 4.20 -17.14
N TYR A 121 -16.91 5.00 -16.08
CA TYR A 121 -17.57 4.69 -14.82
C TYR A 121 -19.05 5.03 -14.91
N ASP A 122 -19.89 4.18 -14.33
CA ASP A 122 -21.28 4.51 -14.03
C ASP A 122 -21.46 4.59 -12.51
N LEU A 123 -21.03 5.71 -11.93
CA LEU A 123 -21.08 5.91 -10.48
C LEU A 123 -22.53 5.96 -9.96
N THR A 124 -23.49 6.39 -10.77
CA THR A 124 -24.90 6.41 -10.35
C THR A 124 -25.43 4.99 -10.21
N ALA A 125 -25.18 4.12 -11.20
CA ALA A 125 -25.56 2.71 -11.11
C ALA A 125 -24.81 2.00 -9.98
N LEU A 126 -23.51 2.25 -9.83
CA LEU A 126 -22.69 1.68 -8.76
C LEU A 126 -23.27 2.04 -7.38
N MET A 127 -23.46 3.32 -7.10
CA MET A 127 -23.95 3.79 -5.79
C MET A 127 -25.41 3.41 -5.50
N SER A 128 -26.17 2.98 -6.52
CA SER A 128 -27.49 2.38 -6.33
C SER A 128 -27.44 0.91 -5.88
N SER A 129 -26.31 0.24 -6.14
CA SER A 129 -26.11 -1.19 -5.88
C SER A 129 -25.21 -1.47 -4.68
N ILE A 130 -24.32 -0.54 -4.32
CA ILE A 130 -23.40 -0.68 -3.18
C ILE A 130 -23.36 0.59 -2.34
N SER A 131 -23.23 0.43 -1.02
CA SER A 131 -23.04 1.56 -0.11
C SER A 131 -21.64 2.17 -0.23
N GLU A 132 -21.53 3.45 0.11
CA GLU A 132 -20.25 4.16 0.13
C GLU A 132 -19.22 3.45 1.03
N ALA A 133 -19.63 3.03 2.23
CA ALA A 133 -18.76 2.33 3.17
C ALA A 133 -18.21 1.01 2.60
N LYS A 134 -19.02 0.26 1.84
CA LYS A 134 -18.53 -0.96 1.17
C LYS A 134 -17.62 -0.63 -0.01
N LEU A 135 -17.89 0.43 -0.77
CA LEU A 135 -16.98 0.86 -1.83
C LEU A 135 -15.62 1.31 -1.25
N GLU A 136 -15.62 2.04 -0.14
CA GLU A 136 -14.39 2.39 0.60
C GLU A 136 -13.64 1.14 1.05
N LEU A 137 -14.35 0.16 1.61
CA LEU A 137 -13.77 -1.12 2.01
C LEU A 137 -13.13 -1.85 0.81
N TRP A 138 -13.78 -1.84 -0.35
CA TRP A 138 -13.24 -2.42 -1.58
C TRP A 138 -11.96 -1.71 -2.03
N LEU A 139 -11.95 -0.38 -2.03
CA LEU A 139 -10.76 0.40 -2.39
C LEU A 139 -9.60 0.11 -1.44
N ASN A 140 -9.85 0.06 -0.13
CA ASN A 140 -8.86 -0.31 0.88
C ASN A 140 -8.33 -1.74 0.66
N PHE A 141 -9.19 -2.69 0.32
CA PHE A 141 -8.80 -4.06 -0.05
C PHE A 141 -7.88 -4.08 -1.28
N THR A 142 -8.22 -3.35 -2.35
CA THR A 142 -7.37 -3.29 -3.56
C THR A 142 -6.02 -2.62 -3.29
N ASN A 143 -5.99 -1.60 -2.44
CA ASN A 143 -4.76 -0.95 -1.99
C ASN A 143 -3.88 -1.90 -1.19
N GLU A 144 -4.45 -2.66 -0.25
CA GLU A 144 -3.71 -3.62 0.56
C GLU A 144 -3.20 -4.80 -0.30
N CYS A 145 -3.96 -5.24 -1.30
CA CYS A 145 -3.49 -6.22 -2.29
C CYS A 145 -2.22 -5.73 -3.01
N CYS A 146 -2.24 -4.49 -3.51
CA CYS A 146 -1.10 -3.87 -4.18
C CYS A 146 0.08 -3.69 -3.24
N TRP A 147 -0.18 -3.21 -2.03
CA TRP A 147 0.82 -3.01 -1.01
C TRP A 147 1.63 -4.28 -0.75
N GLN A 148 0.93 -5.38 -0.48
CA GLN A 148 1.56 -6.67 -0.22
C GLN A 148 2.28 -7.23 -1.45
N TYR A 149 1.77 -6.96 -2.67
CA TYR A 149 2.49 -7.30 -3.90
C TYR A 149 3.85 -6.59 -3.97
N CYS A 150 3.87 -5.29 -3.67
CA CYS A 150 5.09 -4.50 -3.65
C CYS A 150 6.09 -4.99 -2.59
N GLU A 151 5.62 -5.32 -1.38
CA GLU A 151 6.48 -5.85 -0.31
C GLU A 151 7.14 -7.17 -0.70
N VAL A 152 6.37 -8.13 -1.24
CA VAL A 152 6.91 -9.42 -1.68
C VAL A 152 7.92 -9.24 -2.82
N LYS A 153 7.65 -8.34 -3.76
CA LYS A 153 8.57 -8.04 -4.87
C LYS A 153 9.85 -7.37 -4.38
N ALA A 154 9.76 -6.44 -3.43
CA ALA A 154 10.92 -5.78 -2.83
C ALA A 154 11.81 -6.79 -2.09
N LEU A 155 11.22 -7.66 -1.27
CA LEU A 155 11.94 -8.70 -0.54
C LEU A 155 12.66 -9.67 -1.49
N ARG A 156 12.01 -10.12 -2.56
CA ARG A 156 12.63 -11.01 -3.55
C ARG A 156 13.83 -10.37 -4.25
N LYS A 157 13.76 -9.08 -4.57
CA LYS A 157 14.91 -8.35 -5.15
C LYS A 157 16.08 -8.26 -4.16
N LEU A 158 15.77 -8.01 -2.88
CA LEU A 158 16.79 -7.94 -1.83
C LEU A 158 17.48 -9.29 -1.61
N LEU A 159 16.71 -10.38 -1.54
CA LEU A 159 17.27 -11.73 -1.43
C LEU A 159 18.15 -12.10 -2.63
N ALA A 160 17.68 -11.82 -3.86
CA ALA A 160 18.46 -12.07 -5.06
C ALA A 160 19.75 -11.24 -5.12
N ALA A 161 19.74 -10.02 -4.61
CA ALA A 161 20.93 -9.17 -4.52
C ALA A 161 21.94 -9.70 -3.48
N LEU A 162 21.48 -10.28 -2.37
CA LEU A 162 22.33 -10.91 -1.36
C LEU A 162 22.95 -12.22 -1.87
N GLU A 163 22.20 -13.02 -2.63
CA GLU A 163 22.69 -14.25 -3.26
C GLU A 163 23.69 -13.98 -4.41
N ALA A 164 23.64 -12.79 -5.02
CA ALA A 164 24.55 -12.37 -6.08
C ALA A 164 25.84 -11.71 -5.56
N GLN A 165 26.00 -11.53 -4.25
CA GLN A 165 27.25 -11.07 -3.64
C GLN A 165 28.19 -12.27 -3.43
N PRO A 166 29.41 -12.26 -4.02
CA PRO A 166 30.35 -13.39 -4.00
C PRO A 166 30.96 -13.66 -2.62
#